data_AF-A0A971M402-F1
#
_entry.id   AF-A0A971M402-F1
#
_cell.length_a   1.000
_cell.length_b   1.000
_cell.length_c   1.000
_cell.angle_alpha   90.00
_cell.angle_beta   90.00
_cell.angle_gamma   90.00
#
_symmetry.space_group_name_H-M   'P 1'
#
loop_
_entity.id
_entity.type
_entity.pdbx_description
1 polymer ?
#
loop_
_entity_poly.entity_id
_entity_poly.type
_entity_poly.pdbx_seq_one_letter_code
_entity_poly.pdbx_strand_id
1 'polypeptide(L)'
;MFSKNSRYKKLSDTVTTDARGRRLGSKTLRMVPDVAGTFRYVVEEGDRLDHLAYKAYKDSTKWWRICDANPEFMSPQAMVGKEPLVTISIRVTFPGEGDPPWCDLIRNLSALVGVEDASIVDDIRLVEREMEYEGDTITYTGERAARSVAVVFNRMNMRKRAIVHEIRALGFNTGESFTISRVGKKIVLPPDVQG
;
A
#
# COMPACT_ATOMS: atom_id res chain seq x y z
N MET A 1 5.44 -30.46 16.43
CA MET A 1 5.92 -29.80 17.67
C MET A 1 6.41 -28.39 17.32
N PHE A 2 6.03 -27.34 18.06
CA PHE A 2 6.49 -25.97 17.78
C PHE A 2 7.93 -25.73 18.26
N SER A 3 8.69 -24.90 17.52
CA SER A 3 10.03 -24.45 17.92
C SER A 3 9.99 -23.63 19.21
N LYS A 4 11.13 -23.51 19.90
CA LYS A 4 11.25 -22.77 21.17
C LYS A 4 10.80 -21.31 21.04
N ASN A 5 11.12 -20.67 19.92
CA ASN A 5 10.83 -19.26 19.66
C ASN A 5 9.50 -19.04 18.91
N SER A 6 8.66 -20.09 18.77
CA SER A 6 7.39 -19.98 18.09
C SER A 6 6.36 -19.22 18.93
N ARG A 7 5.63 -18.32 18.28
CA ARG A 7 4.48 -17.61 18.88
C ARG A 7 3.39 -18.53 19.45
N TYR A 8 3.33 -19.78 19.00
CA TYR A 8 2.35 -20.78 19.42
C TYR A 8 2.86 -21.73 20.51
N LYS A 9 4.13 -21.60 20.92
CA LYS A 9 4.77 -22.55 21.83
C LYS A 9 4.10 -22.62 23.21
N LYS A 10 3.63 -21.48 23.72
CA LYS A 10 3.04 -21.34 25.06
C LYS A 10 1.51 -21.57 25.09
N LEU A 11 0.87 -21.84 23.95
CA LEU A 11 -0.57 -22.04 23.90
C LEU A 11 -0.94 -23.45 24.35
N SER A 12 -2.08 -23.56 25.05
CA SER A 12 -2.68 -24.82 25.44
C SER A 12 -3.17 -25.60 24.22
N ASP A 13 -3.08 -26.93 24.31
CA ASP A 13 -3.73 -27.82 23.35
C ASP A 13 -5.23 -27.91 23.65
N THR A 14 -6.04 -28.01 22.61
CA THR A 14 -7.48 -28.27 22.70
C THR A 14 -7.83 -29.40 21.74
N VAL A 15 -8.87 -30.17 22.07
CA VAL A 15 -9.34 -31.27 21.23
C VAL A 15 -10.78 -31.00 20.88
N THR A 16 -11.08 -30.94 19.59
CA THR A 16 -12.44 -30.75 19.08
C THR A 16 -12.88 -32.02 18.36
N THR A 17 -14.16 -32.36 18.52
CA THR A 17 -14.77 -33.48 17.80
C THR A 17 -15.48 -32.92 16.57
N ASP A 18 -15.16 -33.45 15.39
CA ASP A 18 -15.86 -33.06 14.16
C ASP A 18 -17.23 -33.74 14.02
N ALA A 19 -17.99 -33.36 12.99
CA ALA A 19 -19.30 -33.95 12.72
C ALA A 19 -19.29 -35.47 12.44
N ARG A 20 -18.11 -36.07 12.22
CA ARG A 20 -17.92 -37.51 11.97
C ARG A 20 -17.38 -38.24 13.21
N GLY A 21 -17.35 -37.59 14.38
CA GLY A 21 -16.86 -38.18 15.63
C GLY A 21 -15.33 -38.26 15.74
N ARG A 22 -14.57 -37.66 14.81
CA ARG A 22 -13.10 -37.69 14.84
C ARG A 22 -12.58 -36.64 15.82
N ARG A 23 -11.63 -37.04 16.67
CA ARG A 23 -10.94 -36.13 17.60
C ARG A 23 -9.77 -35.45 16.88
N LEU A 24 -9.81 -34.12 16.81
CA LEU A 24 -8.78 -33.30 16.19
C LEU A 24 -8.08 -32.46 17.26
N GLY A 25 -6.77 -32.70 17.44
CA GLY A 25 -5.94 -31.88 18.33
C GLY A 25 -5.50 -30.60 17.64
N SER A 26 -5.67 -29.47 18.31
CA SER A 26 -5.27 -28.13 17.84
C SER A 26 -4.75 -27.28 18.99
N LYS A 27 -4.25 -26.07 18.69
CA LYS A 27 -3.93 -25.07 19.71
C LYS A 27 -5.13 -24.15 19.92
N THR A 28 -5.25 -23.60 21.12
CA THR A 28 -6.19 -22.51 21.40
C THR A 28 -5.92 -21.29 20.54
N LEU A 29 -6.95 -20.49 20.27
CA LEU A 29 -6.82 -19.25 19.51
C LEU A 29 -5.90 -18.28 20.26
N ARG A 30 -4.90 -17.75 19.54
CA ARG A 30 -4.00 -16.72 20.08
C ARG A 30 -4.65 -15.35 19.93
N MET A 31 -4.85 -14.66 21.05
CA MET A 31 -5.15 -13.22 21.02
C MET A 31 -3.87 -12.44 20.70
N VAL A 32 -3.96 -11.48 19.80
CA VAL A 32 -2.83 -10.58 19.49
C VAL A 32 -2.61 -9.68 20.72
N PRO A 33 -1.42 -9.72 21.33
CA PRO A 33 -1.15 -8.87 22.48
C PRO A 33 -1.06 -7.40 22.06
N ASP A 34 -1.38 -6.48 22.96
CA ASP A 34 -1.02 -5.07 22.77
C ASP A 34 0.50 -4.93 22.97
N VAL A 35 1.21 -4.63 21.89
CA VAL A 35 2.67 -4.52 21.90
C VAL A 35 3.05 -3.06 21.77
N ALA A 36 3.40 -2.44 22.88
CA ALA A 36 4.02 -1.11 22.87
C ALA A 36 5.42 -1.20 22.23
N GLY A 37 5.63 -0.46 21.14
CA GLY A 37 6.94 -0.30 20.52
C GLY A 37 7.29 1.18 20.34
N THR A 38 8.43 1.59 20.87
CA THR A 38 8.92 2.97 20.76
C THR A 38 9.77 3.18 19.50
N PHE A 39 10.42 2.13 18.99
CA PHE A 39 11.27 2.23 17.81
C PHE A 39 10.46 2.14 16.52
N ARG A 40 10.62 3.16 15.66
CA ARG A 40 9.98 3.25 14.36
C ARG A 40 11.02 3.12 13.25
N TYR A 41 10.92 2.07 12.47
CA TYR A 41 11.78 1.83 11.32
C TYR A 41 11.12 2.39 10.05
N VAL A 42 11.90 3.05 9.20
CA VAL A 42 11.47 3.55 7.90
C VAL A 42 11.68 2.45 6.87
N VAL A 43 10.61 2.02 6.21
CA VAL A 43 10.66 0.96 5.20
C VAL A 43 11.48 1.43 4.00
N GLU A 44 12.44 0.61 3.59
CA GLU A 44 13.29 0.82 2.43
C GLU A 44 12.91 -0.13 1.29
N GLU A 45 13.36 0.20 0.08
CA GLU A 45 13.19 -0.69 -1.06
C GLU A 45 13.93 -2.03 -0.82
N GLY A 46 13.27 -3.14 -1.18
CA GLY A 46 13.84 -4.48 -1.02
C GLY A 46 13.65 -5.10 0.37
N ASP A 47 13.17 -4.35 1.37
CA ASP A 47 13.03 -4.84 2.74
C ASP A 47 12.23 -6.13 2.89
N ARG A 48 12.68 -7.00 3.79
CA ARG A 48 11.99 -8.24 4.16
C ARG A 48 11.92 -8.35 5.68
N LEU A 49 10.77 -8.80 6.18
CA LEU A 49 10.53 -8.87 7.62
C LEU A 49 11.48 -9.83 8.35
N ASP A 50 11.91 -10.92 7.71
CA ASP A 50 12.91 -11.85 8.23
C ASP A 50 14.29 -11.19 8.39
N HIS A 51 14.70 -10.36 7.43
CA HIS A 51 15.93 -9.57 7.52
C HIS A 51 15.84 -8.51 8.60
N LEU A 52 14.70 -7.81 8.70
CA LEU A 52 14.47 -6.81 9.76
C LEU A 52 14.48 -7.46 11.15
N ALA A 53 13.85 -8.63 11.29
CA ALA A 53 13.89 -9.41 12.52
C ALA A 53 15.30 -9.88 12.88
N TYR A 54 16.09 -10.31 11.90
CA TYR A 54 17.49 -10.66 12.15
C TYR A 54 18.32 -9.43 12.59
N LYS A 55 18.13 -8.27 11.95
CA LYS A 55 18.80 -7.02 12.35
C LYS A 55 18.44 -6.62 13.79
N ALA A 56 17.16 -6.66 14.13
CA ALA A 56 16.63 -6.22 15.42
C ALA A 56 16.83 -7.23 16.57
N TYR A 57 16.67 -8.53 16.30
CA TYR A 57 16.56 -9.59 17.31
C TYR A 57 17.61 -10.69 17.19
N LYS A 58 18.51 -10.60 16.21
CA LYS A 58 19.49 -11.64 15.86
C LYS A 58 18.87 -13.00 15.53
N ASP A 59 17.57 -13.02 15.21
CA ASP A 59 16.80 -14.22 14.87
C ASP A 59 15.74 -13.86 13.81
N SER A 60 15.92 -14.37 12.59
CA SER A 60 15.01 -14.13 11.48
C SER A 60 13.62 -14.74 11.69
N THR A 61 13.49 -15.75 12.56
CA THR A 61 12.22 -16.41 12.86
C THR A 61 11.31 -15.60 13.76
N LYS A 62 11.82 -14.53 14.40
CA LYS A 62 11.06 -13.60 15.27
C LYS A 62 10.30 -12.51 14.52
N TRP A 63 10.20 -12.57 13.19
CA TRP A 63 9.49 -11.57 12.37
C TRP A 63 8.02 -11.38 12.75
N TRP A 64 7.36 -12.41 13.30
CA TRP A 64 5.98 -12.33 13.79
C TRP A 64 5.80 -11.30 14.92
N ARG A 65 6.85 -10.95 15.67
CA ARG A 65 6.79 -9.88 16.68
C ARG A 65 6.59 -8.51 16.05
N ILE A 66 7.19 -8.29 14.89
CA ILE A 66 7.00 -7.06 14.12
C ILE A 66 5.53 -6.99 13.68
N CYS A 67 4.95 -8.09 13.21
CA CYS A 67 3.53 -8.14 12.85
C CYS A 67 2.61 -7.89 14.04
N ASP A 68 2.87 -8.51 15.20
CA ASP A 68 2.05 -8.30 16.40
C ASP A 68 2.05 -6.82 16.86
N ALA A 69 3.15 -6.09 16.61
CA ALA A 69 3.27 -4.66 16.94
C ALA A 69 2.68 -3.71 15.89
N ASN A 70 2.20 -4.22 14.75
CA ASN A 70 1.56 -3.41 13.72
C ASN A 70 0.23 -4.08 13.29
N PRO A 71 -0.75 -4.19 14.20
CA PRO A 71 -2.01 -4.90 13.96
C PRO A 71 -2.92 -4.23 12.91
N GLU A 72 -2.64 -2.98 12.54
CA GLU A 72 -3.34 -2.28 11.46
C GLU A 72 -3.13 -2.91 10.08
N PHE A 73 -2.08 -3.73 9.91
CA PHE A 73 -1.83 -4.45 8.68
C PHE A 73 -2.43 -5.85 8.71
N MET A 74 -3.34 -6.12 7.78
CA MET A 74 -3.94 -7.45 7.62
C MET A 74 -2.95 -8.50 7.08
N SER A 75 -1.89 -8.07 6.39
CA SER A 75 -0.88 -8.95 5.81
C SER A 75 0.55 -8.48 6.14
N PRO A 76 1.49 -9.41 6.41
CA PRO A 76 2.90 -9.04 6.60
C PRO A 76 3.53 -8.39 5.35
N GLN A 77 3.05 -8.76 4.16
CA GLN A 77 3.54 -8.20 2.90
C GLN A 77 3.08 -6.74 2.72
N ALA A 78 1.90 -6.40 3.23
CA ALA A 78 1.40 -5.04 3.27
C ALA A 78 2.41 -4.14 3.99
N MET A 79 3.01 -4.58 5.10
CA MET A 79 3.94 -3.76 5.89
C MET A 79 5.15 -3.26 5.09
N VAL A 80 5.65 -4.06 4.15
CA VAL A 80 6.84 -3.77 3.33
C VAL A 80 6.48 -3.44 1.87
N GLY A 81 5.21 -3.21 1.55
CA GLY A 81 4.76 -2.86 0.20
C GLY A 81 5.00 -3.93 -0.85
N LYS A 82 4.97 -5.21 -0.47
CA LYS A 82 5.24 -6.35 -1.37
C LYS A 82 3.99 -7.09 -1.86
N GLU A 83 2.81 -6.52 -1.65
CA GLU A 83 1.56 -7.12 -2.08
C GLU A 83 1.45 -7.20 -3.62
N PRO A 84 0.66 -8.14 -4.16
CA PRO A 84 0.38 -8.21 -5.58
C PRO A 84 -0.41 -7.01 -6.11
N LEU A 85 -1.34 -6.50 -5.29
CA LEU A 85 -2.07 -5.27 -5.58
C LEU A 85 -1.17 -4.07 -5.36
N VAL A 86 -1.04 -3.22 -6.37
CA VAL A 86 -0.25 -2.00 -6.33
C VAL A 86 -1.07 -0.84 -6.84
N THR A 87 -0.86 0.33 -6.25
CA THR A 87 -1.48 1.56 -6.72
C THR A 87 -0.46 2.40 -7.45
N ILE A 88 -0.79 2.82 -8.67
CA ILE A 88 -0.03 3.84 -9.40
C ILE A 88 -0.86 5.10 -9.52
N SER A 89 -0.20 6.25 -9.46
CA SER A 89 -0.79 7.53 -9.82
C SER A 89 -0.16 7.99 -11.13
N ILE A 90 -0.99 8.32 -12.11
CA ILE A 90 -0.55 8.82 -13.42
C ILE A 90 -1.12 10.20 -13.61
N ARG A 91 -0.27 11.21 -13.75
CA ARG A 91 -0.72 12.56 -14.13
C ARG A 91 -1.31 12.53 -15.53
N VAL A 92 -2.46 13.15 -15.72
CA VAL A 92 -3.14 13.20 -17.02
C VAL A 92 -3.56 14.62 -17.39
N THR A 93 -3.55 14.92 -18.67
CA THR A 93 -4.15 16.14 -19.25
C THR A 93 -5.00 15.77 -20.45
N PHE A 94 -6.04 16.55 -20.73
CA PHE A 94 -6.91 16.33 -21.88
C PHE A 94 -6.78 17.56 -22.81
N PRO A 95 -6.27 17.38 -24.04
CA PRO A 95 -6.08 18.49 -24.98
C PRO A 95 -7.33 18.78 -25.83
N GLY A 96 -8.36 17.93 -25.78
CA GLY A 96 -9.58 18.10 -26.56
C GLY A 96 -10.44 19.26 -26.08
N GLU A 97 -11.33 19.73 -26.96
CA GLU A 97 -12.33 20.74 -26.61
C GLU A 97 -13.46 20.10 -25.77
N GLY A 98 -13.92 20.82 -24.74
CA GLY A 98 -15.02 20.38 -23.87
C GLY A 98 -14.58 19.62 -22.63
N ASP A 99 -15.55 18.98 -21.97
CA ASP A 99 -15.31 18.21 -20.76
C ASP A 99 -14.59 16.90 -21.09
N PRO A 100 -13.48 16.56 -20.37
CA PRO A 100 -12.79 15.32 -20.62
C PRO A 100 -13.69 14.10 -20.32
N PRO A 101 -13.53 12.98 -21.06
CA PRO A 101 -14.37 11.79 -20.91
C PRO A 101 -13.99 10.96 -19.66
N TRP A 102 -14.11 11.56 -18.48
CA TRP A 102 -13.72 10.98 -17.19
C TRP A 102 -14.50 9.71 -16.84
N CYS A 103 -15.81 9.71 -17.08
CA CYS A 103 -16.66 8.56 -16.80
C CYS A 103 -16.29 7.36 -17.67
N ASP A 104 -16.05 7.58 -18.96
CA ASP A 104 -15.60 6.53 -19.87
C ASP A 104 -14.20 6.04 -19.51
N LEU A 105 -13.32 6.92 -19.04
CA LEU A 105 -12.00 6.54 -18.57
C LEU A 105 -12.07 5.57 -17.39
N ILE A 106 -12.81 5.92 -16.35
CA ILE A 106 -12.97 5.05 -15.18
C ILE A 106 -13.66 3.75 -15.59
N ARG A 107 -14.72 3.82 -16.40
CA ARG A 107 -15.43 2.63 -16.90
C ARG A 107 -14.52 1.67 -17.67
N ASN A 108 -13.71 2.18 -18.59
CA ASN A 108 -12.82 1.37 -19.41
C ASN A 108 -11.68 0.76 -18.58
N LEU A 109 -11.09 1.56 -17.67
CA LEU A 109 -10.05 1.06 -16.77
C LEU A 109 -10.57 -0.04 -15.84
N SER A 110 -11.75 0.16 -15.23
CA SER A 110 -12.37 -0.84 -14.35
C SER A 110 -12.84 -2.09 -15.09
N ALA A 111 -13.00 -2.03 -16.43
CA ALA A 111 -13.31 -3.20 -17.25
C ALA A 111 -12.07 -4.06 -17.58
N LEU A 112 -10.85 -3.56 -17.35
CA LEU A 112 -9.63 -4.32 -17.59
C LEU A 112 -9.44 -5.44 -16.57
N VAL A 113 -9.22 -6.65 -17.05
CA VAL A 113 -8.89 -7.80 -16.20
C VAL A 113 -7.61 -7.54 -15.42
N GLY A 114 -7.72 -7.51 -14.09
CA GLY A 114 -6.60 -7.27 -13.18
C GLY A 114 -6.51 -5.83 -12.68
N VAL A 115 -7.36 -4.92 -13.11
CA VAL A 115 -7.62 -3.66 -12.40
C VAL A 115 -8.67 -3.94 -11.32
N GLU A 116 -8.38 -3.51 -10.10
CA GLU A 116 -9.25 -3.64 -8.93
C GLU A 116 -10.08 -2.36 -8.74
N ASP A 117 -9.44 -1.20 -8.90
CA ASP A 117 -10.06 0.10 -8.70
C ASP A 117 -9.37 1.17 -9.56
N ALA A 118 -10.12 2.19 -9.98
CA ALA A 118 -9.63 3.35 -10.70
C ALA A 118 -10.39 4.59 -10.24
N SER A 119 -9.66 5.64 -9.88
CA SER A 119 -10.22 6.89 -9.38
C SER A 119 -9.45 8.11 -9.86
N ILE A 120 -10.12 9.27 -9.84
CA ILE A 120 -9.51 10.56 -10.17
C ILE A 120 -9.09 11.22 -8.87
N VAL A 121 -7.86 11.73 -8.85
CA VAL A 121 -7.28 12.44 -7.71
C VAL A 121 -6.82 13.81 -8.17
N ASP A 122 -7.28 14.85 -7.49
CA ASP A 122 -6.80 16.22 -7.70
C ASP A 122 -5.52 16.47 -6.86
N ASP A 123 -4.42 16.83 -7.51
CA ASP A 123 -3.19 17.34 -6.89
C ASP A 123 -3.22 18.88 -6.99
N ILE A 124 -3.65 19.54 -5.92
CA ILE A 124 -3.68 21.00 -5.83
C ILE A 124 -2.31 21.47 -5.38
N ARG A 125 -1.59 22.19 -6.25
CA ARG A 125 -0.35 22.86 -5.89
C ARG A 125 -0.50 24.36 -5.91
N LEU A 126 -0.01 25.01 -4.87
CA LEU A 126 0.20 26.45 -4.86
C LEU A 126 1.38 26.77 -5.78
N VAL A 127 1.13 27.62 -6.77
CA VAL A 127 2.13 28.12 -7.72
C VAL A 127 2.12 29.63 -7.67
N GLU A 128 3.30 30.24 -7.68
CA GLU A 128 3.41 31.68 -7.88
C GLU A 128 2.98 32.01 -9.31
N ARG A 129 2.06 32.95 -9.42
CA ARG A 129 1.60 33.51 -10.68
C ARG A 129 1.79 35.01 -10.66
N GLU A 130 2.09 35.54 -11.83
CA GLU A 130 2.16 36.97 -12.05
C GLU A 130 0.90 37.40 -12.79
N MET A 131 0.29 38.49 -12.34
CA MET A 131 -0.80 39.16 -13.05
C MET A 131 -0.45 40.64 -13.14
N GLU A 132 -0.52 41.19 -14.35
CA GLU A 132 -0.50 42.65 -14.52
C GLU A 132 -1.83 43.22 -14.07
N TYR A 133 -1.79 44.10 -13.08
CA TYR A 133 -2.94 44.85 -12.61
C TYR A 133 -2.54 46.33 -12.55
N GLU A 134 -3.28 47.17 -13.29
CA GLU A 134 -3.03 48.62 -13.38
C GLU A 134 -1.58 49.01 -13.80
N GLY A 135 -0.90 48.16 -14.56
CA GLY A 135 0.46 48.42 -15.06
C GLY A 135 1.58 47.93 -14.15
N ASP A 136 1.25 47.34 -13.00
CA ASP A 136 2.21 46.70 -12.09
C ASP A 136 2.06 45.17 -12.13
N THR A 137 3.20 44.46 -12.11
CA THR A 137 3.24 43.00 -12.02
C THR A 137 3.05 42.57 -10.56
N ILE A 138 1.88 42.01 -10.24
CA ILE A 138 1.60 41.47 -8.90
C ILE A 138 1.87 39.97 -8.91
N THR A 139 2.82 39.52 -8.09
CA THR A 139 3.01 38.09 -7.79
C THR A 139 2.01 37.65 -6.74
N TYR A 140 1.16 36.69 -7.07
CA TYR A 140 0.20 36.09 -6.16
C TYR A 140 0.35 34.57 -6.15
N THR A 141 -0.06 33.95 -5.04
CA THR A 141 -0.14 32.49 -4.97
C THR A 141 -1.44 32.03 -5.62
N GLY A 142 -1.33 31.38 -6.78
CA GLY A 142 -2.45 30.75 -7.47
C GLY A 142 -2.48 29.24 -7.25
N GLU A 143 -3.67 28.63 -7.28
CA GLU A 143 -3.79 27.18 -7.30
C GLU A 143 -3.66 26.64 -8.73
N ARG A 144 -2.80 25.63 -8.93
CA ARG A 144 -2.75 24.81 -10.14
C ARG A 144 -3.16 23.39 -9.78
N ALA A 145 -4.41 23.06 -10.08
CA ALA A 145 -4.91 21.70 -9.98
C ALA A 145 -4.37 20.86 -11.13
N ALA A 146 -3.56 19.84 -10.81
CA ALA A 146 -3.20 18.79 -11.75
C ALA A 146 -4.04 17.55 -11.44
N ARG A 147 -4.71 16.98 -12.43
CA ARG A 147 -5.45 15.74 -12.26
C ARG A 147 -4.56 14.53 -12.48
N SER A 148 -4.71 13.55 -11.61
CA SER A 148 -4.08 12.25 -11.74
C SER A 148 -5.12 11.15 -11.69
N VAL A 149 -4.85 10.06 -12.39
CA VAL A 149 -5.64 8.83 -12.31
C VAL A 149 -4.88 7.89 -11.40
N ALA A 150 -5.49 7.55 -10.26
CA ALA A 150 -5.01 6.51 -9.38
C ALA A 150 -5.62 5.18 -9.82
N VAL A 151 -4.79 4.17 -10.06
CA VAL A 151 -5.22 2.84 -10.49
C VAL A 151 -4.63 1.79 -9.57
N VAL A 152 -5.49 1.02 -8.93
CA VAL A 152 -5.14 -0.18 -8.15
C VAL A 152 -5.24 -1.37 -9.08
N PHE A 153 -4.15 -2.13 -9.24
CA PHE A 153 -4.14 -3.29 -10.12
C PHE A 153 -3.25 -4.40 -9.59
N ASN A 154 -3.53 -5.62 -10.01
CA ASN A 154 -2.71 -6.78 -9.72
C ASN A 154 -1.53 -6.84 -10.68
N ARG A 155 -0.32 -6.59 -10.17
CA ARG A 155 0.91 -6.55 -10.98
C ARG A 155 1.30 -7.90 -11.61
N MET A 156 0.67 -9.00 -11.18
CA MET A 156 0.95 -10.35 -11.69
C MET A 156 0.32 -10.59 -13.07
N ASN A 157 -0.80 -9.95 -13.38
CA ASN A 157 -1.52 -10.12 -14.65
C ASN A 157 -1.70 -8.81 -15.42
N MET A 158 -1.59 -7.65 -14.76
CA MET A 158 -1.75 -6.34 -15.36
C MET A 158 -0.42 -5.56 -15.34
N ARG A 159 -0.17 -4.76 -16.40
CA ARG A 159 1.03 -3.93 -16.54
C ARG A 159 0.65 -2.48 -16.75
N LYS A 160 1.43 -1.57 -16.17
CA LYS A 160 1.29 -0.11 -16.35
C LYS A 160 1.13 0.32 -17.81
N ARG A 161 1.83 -0.32 -18.75
CA ARG A 161 1.73 0.01 -20.19
C ARG A 161 0.32 -0.17 -20.76
N ALA A 162 -0.44 -1.16 -20.30
CA ALA A 162 -1.80 -1.41 -20.76
C ALA A 162 -2.76 -0.35 -20.21
N ILE A 163 -2.61 0.01 -18.93
CA ILE A 163 -3.34 1.12 -18.30
C ILE A 163 -3.08 2.44 -19.04
N VAL A 164 -1.81 2.75 -19.32
CA VAL A 164 -1.42 3.95 -20.07
C VAL A 164 -1.98 3.93 -21.49
N HIS A 165 -2.04 2.77 -22.14
CA HIS A 165 -2.62 2.61 -23.46
C HIS A 165 -4.11 2.97 -23.46
N GLU A 166 -4.89 2.44 -22.51
CA GLU A 166 -6.32 2.78 -22.38
C GLU A 166 -6.56 4.26 -22.09
N ILE A 167 -5.75 4.87 -21.22
CA ILE A 167 -5.84 6.32 -20.94
C ILE A 167 -5.66 7.12 -22.24
N ARG A 168 -4.64 6.78 -23.03
CA ARG A 168 -4.34 7.48 -24.29
C ARG A 168 -5.36 7.20 -25.39
N ALA A 169 -5.98 6.02 -25.40
CA ALA A 169 -7.02 5.67 -26.37
C ALA A 169 -8.25 6.59 -26.26
N LEU A 170 -8.50 7.17 -25.08
CA LEU A 170 -9.54 8.17 -24.83
C LEU A 170 -9.09 9.62 -25.07
N GLY A 171 -7.90 9.83 -25.65
CA GLY A 171 -7.38 11.16 -25.98
C GLY A 171 -6.68 11.88 -24.84
N PHE A 172 -6.46 11.23 -23.68
CA PHE A 172 -5.67 11.83 -22.62
C PHE A 172 -4.17 11.74 -22.91
N ASN A 173 -3.46 12.82 -22.60
CA ASN A 173 -2.02 12.83 -22.50
C ASN A 173 -1.61 12.35 -21.10
N THR A 174 -0.60 11.49 -21.02
CA THR A 174 -0.06 10.96 -19.76
C THR A 174 1.28 11.61 -19.45
N GLY A 175 1.42 12.21 -18.26
CA GLY A 175 2.68 12.75 -17.76
C GLY A 175 3.42 11.78 -16.84
N GLU A 176 4.09 12.35 -15.84
CA GLU A 176 4.79 11.59 -14.79
C GLU A 176 3.84 10.62 -14.07
N SER A 177 4.41 9.48 -13.66
CA SER A 177 3.66 8.47 -12.92
C SER A 177 4.55 7.78 -11.90
N PHE A 178 4.00 7.61 -10.70
CA PHE A 178 4.70 7.03 -9.56
C PHE A 178 3.86 5.94 -8.91
N THR A 179 4.54 4.93 -8.36
CA THR A 179 3.90 3.90 -7.55
C THR A 179 3.71 4.45 -6.15
N ILE A 180 2.48 4.40 -5.64
CA ILE A 180 2.20 4.69 -4.24
C ILE A 180 2.72 3.50 -3.44
N SER A 181 3.98 3.63 -2.99
CA SER A 181 4.67 2.58 -2.23
C SER A 181 4.68 2.90 -0.74
N ARG A 182 5.10 1.91 0.05
CA ARG A 182 5.37 2.10 1.47
C ARG A 182 6.82 2.48 1.78
N VAL A 183 7.67 2.59 0.77
CA VAL A 183 9.03 3.10 0.97
C VAL A 183 8.93 4.50 1.61
N GLY A 184 9.70 4.74 2.67
CA GLY A 184 9.64 5.98 3.46
C GLY A 184 8.55 5.99 4.54
N LYS A 185 7.61 5.04 4.57
CA LYS A 185 6.62 4.90 5.65
C LYS A 185 7.23 4.16 6.84
N LYS A 186 6.68 4.40 8.03
CA LYS A 186 7.19 3.83 9.27
C LYS A 186 6.42 2.56 9.65
N ILE A 187 7.14 1.60 10.23
CA ILE A 187 6.59 0.45 10.95
C ILE A 187 7.22 0.38 12.35
N VAL A 188 6.51 -0.20 13.30
CA VAL A 188 6.96 -0.38 14.67
C VAL A 188 7.79 -1.66 14.77
N LEU A 189 8.98 -1.55 15.38
CA LEU A 189 9.80 -2.68 15.75
C LEU A 189 9.84 -2.75 17.28
N PRO A 190 9.13 -3.71 17.90
CA PRO A 190 9.11 -3.80 19.36
C PRO A 190 10.47 -4.24 19.92
N PRO A 191 10.81 -3.90 21.17
CA PRO A 191 12.05 -4.35 21.80
C PRO A 191 12.10 -5.87 21.95
N ASP A 192 13.31 -6.45 22.00
CA ASP A 192 13.52 -7.87 22.29
C ASP A 192 13.36 -8.15 23.79
N VAL A 193 12.16 -7.95 24.33
CA VAL A 193 11.82 -8.45 25.66
C VAL A 193 11.80 -9.98 25.60
N GLN A 194 12.70 -10.62 26.36
CA GLN A 194 12.63 -12.05 26.62
C GLN A 194 11.43 -12.29 27.52
N GLY A 195 10.39 -12.95 27.00
CA GLY A 195 9.21 -13.34 27.75
C GLY A 195 9.11 -14.84 27.89
#